data_AF-A0A9N9H9K1-F1
#
_entry.id   AF-A0A9N9H9K1-F1
#
_cell.length_a   1.000
_cell.length_b   1.000
_cell.length_c   1.000
_cell.angle_alpha   90.00
_cell.angle_beta   90.00
_cell.angle_gamma   90.00
#
_symmetry.space_group_name_H-M   'P 1'
#
loop_
_entity.id
_entity.type
_entity.pdbx_description
1 polymer ?
#
loop_
_entity_poly.entity_id
_entity_poly.type
_entity_poly.pdbx_seq_one_letter_code
_entity_poly.pdbx_strand_id
1 'polypeptide(L)' 'MDKTFLDKVTEDGMVKCYSENEILNRKIVARGGFGVVYKAKLKHTG' A
#
# COMPACT_ATOMS: atom_id res chain seq x y z
N MET A 1 14.21 13.98 -16.35
CA MET A 1 13.53 12.67 -16.44
C MET A 1 12.05 12.97 -16.26
N ASP A 2 11.22 12.62 -17.24
CA ASP A 2 9.78 12.91 -17.15
C ASP A 2 9.14 12.05 -16.07
N LYS A 3 8.33 12.69 -15.20
CA LYS A 3 7.61 11.99 -14.13
C LYS A 3 6.55 11.07 -14.72
N THR A 4 6.48 9.84 -14.23
CA THR A 4 5.46 8.88 -14.64
C THR A 4 4.07 9.29 -14.13
N PHE A 5 3.02 8.68 -14.67
CA PHE A 5 1.65 8.90 -14.17
C PHE A 5 1.53 8.54 -12.69
N LEU A 6 2.17 7.46 -12.24
CA LEU A 6 2.15 7.03 -10.84
C LEU A 6 2.82 8.04 -9.92
N ASP A 7 3.92 8.66 -10.37
CA ASP A 7 4.60 9.70 -9.59
C ASP A 7 3.67 10.90 -9.35
N LYS A 8 2.94 11.33 -10.39
CA LYS A 8 1.98 12.44 -10.28
C LYS A 8 0.83 12.11 -9.33
N VAL A 9 0.23 10.94 -9.47
CA VAL A 9 -0.89 10.49 -8.62
C VAL A 9 -0.47 10.34 -7.15
N THR A 10 0.79 9.95 -6.91
CA THR A 10 1.36 9.85 -5.56
C THR A 10 1.63 11.25 -4.98
N GLU A 11 2.21 12.16 -5.76
CA GLU A 11 2.45 13.57 -5.36
C GLU A 11 1.14 14.32 -5.05
N ASP A 12 0.10 14.09 -5.85
CA ASP A 12 -1.24 14.65 -5.64
C ASP A 12 -1.99 14.02 -4.44
N GLY A 13 -1.37 13.06 -3.75
CA GLY A 13 -1.91 12.43 -2.55
C GLY A 13 -3.10 11.48 -2.80
N MET A 14 -3.40 11.17 -4.06
CA MET A 14 -4.46 10.24 -4.44
C MET A 14 -4.10 8.78 -4.13
N VAL A 15 -2.81 8.44 -4.15
CA VAL A 15 -2.27 7.16 -3.69
C VAL A 15 -1.21 7.43 -2.63
N LYS A 16 -1.37 6.82 -1.45
CA LYS A 16 -0.37 6.86 -0.38
C LYS A 16 0.46 5.59 -0.41
N CYS A 17 1.75 5.75 -0.62
CA CYS A 17 2.72 4.66 -0.53
C CYS A 17 3.25 4.57 0.89
N TYR A 18 3.32 3.35 1.43
CA TYR A 18 3.90 3.07 2.74
C TYR A 18 5.02 2.05 2.58
N SER A 19 6.06 2.18 3.39
CA SER A 19 7.10 1.16 3.46
C SER A 19 6.56 -0.12 4.09
N GLU A 20 7.16 -1.25 3.73
CA GLU A 20 6.74 -2.56 4.23
C GLU A 20 6.78 -2.65 5.77
N ASN A 21 7.77 -1.96 6.38
CA ASN A 21 8.00 -1.92 7.82
C ASN A 21 6.94 -1.12 8.60
N GLU A 22 6.12 -0.33 7.93
CA GLU A 22 5.01 0.40 8.56
C GLU A 22 3.73 -0.45 8.68
N ILE A 23 3.67 -1.59 8.00
CA ILE A 23 2.51 -2.49 7.97
C ILE A 23 2.70 -3.63 8.99
N LEU A 24 1.92 -3.60 10.07
CA LEU A 24 1.99 -4.54 11.19
C LEU A 24 0.86 -5.58 11.15
N ASN A 25 1.07 -6.71 11.83
CA ASN A 25 0.05 -7.74 12.12
C ASN A 25 -0.68 -8.29 10.88
N ARG A 26 0.06 -8.64 9.82
CA ARG A 26 -0.52 -9.18 8.58
C ARG A 26 -1.14 -10.55 8.82
N LYS A 27 -2.44 -10.65 8.56
CA LYS A 27 -3.19 -11.92 8.51
C LYS A 27 -3.85 -12.06 7.15
N ILE A 28 -3.60 -13.17 6.46
CA ILE A 28 -4.23 -13.45 5.16
C ILE A 28 -5.75 -13.58 5.36
N VAL A 29 -6.50 -12.93 4.47
CA VAL A 29 -7.96 -12.98 4.43
C VAL A 29 -8.44 -13.71 3.16
N ALA A 30 -7.75 -13.51 2.03
CA ALA A 30 -8.10 -14.16 0.76
C ALA A 30 -6.89 -14.28 -0.17
N ARG A 31 -6.97 -15.20 -1.14
CA ARG A 31 -6.02 -15.36 -2.25
C ARG A 31 -6.80 -15.39 -3.56
N GLY A 32 -6.29 -14.72 -4.59
CA GLY A 32 -6.84 -14.72 -5.95
C GLY A 32 -5.74 -14.89 -6.99
N GLY A 33 -6.11 -14.93 -8.28
CA GLY A 33 -5.16 -15.17 -9.38
C GLY A 33 -4.08 -14.11 -9.56
N PHE A 34 -4.28 -12.91 -9.00
CA PHE A 34 -3.37 -11.76 -9.15
C PHE A 34 -2.75 -11.31 -7.81
N GLY A 35 -3.06 -11.96 -6.69
CA GLY A 35 -2.50 -11.54 -5.41
C GLY A 35 -3.21 -12.08 -4.17
N VAL A 36 -2.79 -11.53 -3.02
CA VAL A 36 -3.24 -11.94 -1.68
C VAL A 36 -3.73 -10.71 -0.92
N VAL A 37 -4.88 -10.83 -0.25
CA VAL A 37 -5.45 -9.78 0.60
C VAL A 37 -5.12 -10.06 2.05
N TYR A 38 -4.62 -9.04 2.77
CA TYR A 38 -4.26 -9.12 4.18
C TYR A 38 -5.09 -8.15 5.02
N LYS A 39 -5.52 -8.60 6.20
CA LYS A 39 -5.91 -7.72 7.31
C LYS A 39 -4.62 -7.33 8.03
N ALA A 40 -4.38 -6.03 8.17
CA ALA A 40 -3.18 -5.48 8.80
C ALA A 40 -3.50 -4.20 9.56
N LYS A 41 -2.53 -3.68 10.31
CA LYS A 41 -2.58 -2.36 10.97
C LYS A 41 -1.45 -1.49 10.43
N LEU A 42 -1.72 -0.21 10.22
CA LEU A 42 -0.71 0.78 9.86
C LEU A 42 -0.16 1.43 11.14
N LYS A 43 1.16 1.51 11.28
CA LYS A 43 1.83 1.90 12.52
C LYS A 43 1.43 3.29 13.06
N HIS A 44 1.14 4.24 12.17
CA HIS A 44 0.99 5.65 12.52
C HIS A 44 -0.44 6.19 12.46
N THR A 45 -1.42 5.36 12.09
CA THR A 45 -2.81 5.79 11.86
C THR A 45 -3.84 4.76 12.34
N GLY A 46 -3.42 3.81 13.17
CA GLY A 46 -4.25 2.71 13.68
C GLY A 46 -5.08 3.07 14.91
#